data_AF-A0A3C0HT52-F1
#
_entry.id   AF-A0A3C0HT52-F1
#
_cell.length_a   1.000
_cell.length_b   1.000
_cell.length_c   1.000
_cell.angle_alpha   90.00
_cell.angle_beta   90.00
_cell.angle_gamma   90.00
#
_symmetry.space_group_name_H-M   'P 1'
#
loop_
_entity.id
_entity.type
_entity.pdbx_description
1 polymer ?
#
loop_
_entity_poly.entity_id
_entity_poly.type
_entity_poly.pdbx_seq_one_letter_code
_entity_poly.pdbx_strand_id
1 'polypeptide(L)' 'MFDLTDRTALVTGAGRGVGLGIARVLIDAGA' A
#
# COMPACT_ATOMS: atom_id res chain seq x y z
N MET A 1 5.54 6.18 11.65
CA MET A 1 4.76 5.82 10.45
C MET A 1 5.42 6.51 9.27
N PHE A 2 5.54 5.87 8.11
CA PHE A 2 6.20 6.47 6.94
C PHE A 2 5.26 7.49 6.29
N ASP A 3 5.80 8.62 5.83
CA ASP A 3 5.09 9.55 4.94
C ASP A 3 5.45 9.15 3.51
N LEU A 4 4.46 8.66 2.78
CA LEU A 4 4.60 8.20 1.40
C LEU A 4 3.89 9.13 0.42
N THR A 5 3.51 10.34 0.84
CA THR A 5 2.89 11.34 -0.04
C THR A 5 3.69 11.49 -1.34
N ASP A 6 2.97 11.50 -2.46
CA ASP A 6 3.50 11.58 -3.83
C ASP A 6 4.46 10.45 -4.24
N ARG A 7 4.41 9.31 -3.53
CA ARG A 7 5.08 8.07 -3.96
C ARG A 7 4.12 7.19 -4.75
N THR A 8 4.65 6.22 -5.47
CA THR A 8 3.87 5.22 -6.19
C THR A 8 4.36 3.84 -5.79
N ALA A 9 3.43 2.97 -5.40
CA ALA A 9 3.73 1.59 -5.01
C ALA A 9 3.05 0.58 -5.96
N LEU A 10 3.79 -0.45 -6.35
CA LEU A 10 3.27 -1.62 -7.06
C LEU A 10 3.18 -2.79 -6.10
N VAL A 11 1.97 -3.24 -5.79
CA VAL A 11 1.72 -4.42 -4.95
C VAL A 11 1.18 -5.56 -5.79
N THR A 12 1.95 -6.64 -5.91
CA THR A 12 1.49 -7.87 -6.58
C THR A 12 0.61 -8.70 -5.65
N GLY A 13 -0.32 -9.49 -6.20
CA GLY A 13 -1.22 -10.33 -5.39
C GLY A 13 -2.20 -9.56 -4.49
N ALA A 14 -2.46 -8.27 -4.77
CA ALA A 14 -3.27 -7.39 -3.92
C ALA A 14 -4.80 -7.66 -3.93
N GLY A 15 -5.26 -8.70 -4.64
CA GLY A 15 -6.68 -9.01 -4.72
C GLY A 15 -7.29 -9.59 -3.43
N ARG A 16 -6.47 -10.12 -2.51
CA ARG A 16 -6.92 -10.68 -1.22
C ARG A 16 -5.76 -10.87 -0.22
N GLY A 17 -6.08 -11.18 1.03
CA GLY A 17 -5.11 -11.62 2.04
C GLY A 17 -4.03 -10.56 2.34
N VAL A 18 -2.78 -11.02 2.47
CA VAL A 18 -1.64 -10.18 2.86
C VAL A 18 -1.41 -9.03 1.87
N GLY A 19 -1.47 -9.30 0.56
CA GLY A 19 -1.26 -8.27 -0.46
C GLY A 19 -2.29 -7.14 -0.37
N LEU A 20 -3.55 -7.46 -0.08
CA LEU A 20 -4.61 -6.46 0.13
C LEU A 20 -4.35 -5.63 1.40
N GLY A 21 -3.91 -6.27 2.48
CA GLY A 21 -3.55 -5.58 3.73
C GLY A 21 -2.38 -4.61 3.53
N ILE A 22 -1.35 -5.04 2.80
CA ILE A 22 -0.20 -4.18 2.46
C ILE A 22 -0.66 -2.99 1.62
N ALA A 23 -1.45 -3.21 0.57
CA ALA A 23 -1.97 -2.13 -0.26
C ALA A 23 -2.76 -1.09 0.56
N ARG A 24 -3.59 -1.53 1.51
CA ARG A 24 -4.34 -0.62 2.40
C ARG A 24 -3.41 0.23 3.25
N VAL A 25 -2.42 -0.37 3.91
CA VAL A 25 -1.48 0.36 4.77
C VAL A 25 -0.67 1.38 3.98
N LEU A 26 -0.29 1.06 2.73
CA LEU A 26 0.43 1.99 1.85
C LEU A 26 -0.44 3.19 1.44
N ILE A 27 -1.72 2.93 1.07
CA ILE A 27 -2.69 4.00 0.78
C ILE A 27 -2.89 4.90 2.00
N ASP A 28 -3.07 4.32 3.19
CA ASP A 28 -3.27 5.08 4.43
C ASP A 28 -2.04 5.92 4.81
N ALA A 29 -0.86 5.56 4.28
CA ALA A 29 0.39 6.31 4.45
C ALA A 29 0.66 7.36 3.35
N GLY A 30 -0.23 7.50 2.37
CA GLY A 30 -0.16 8.53 1.32
C GLY A 30 0.52 8.10 0.01
N ALA A 31 0.81 6.80 -0.16
CA ALA A 31 1.36 6.25 -1.40
C ALA A 31 0.31 6.06 -2.50
#